data_AF-C0P7N4-F1
#
_entry.id   AF-C0P7N4-F1
#
_cell.length_a   1.000
_cell.length_b   1.000
_cell.length_c   1.000
_cell.angle_alpha   90.00
_cell.angle_beta   90.00
_cell.angle_gamma   90.00
#
_symmetry.space_group_name_H-M   'P 1'
#
loop_
_entity.id
_entity.type
_entity.pdbx_description
1 polymer ?
#
loop_
_entity_poly.entity_id
_entity_poly.type
_entity_poly.pdbx_seq_one_letter_code
_entity_poly.pdbx_strand_id
1 'polypeptide(L)'
;MRRVVFYSARSNRWHRAPDMLRRRQFFDVCVMGNRLYVAGGEGGGGGLRSAEVFDPAKNRWSFVAEMAAPMAPFVSAVHGGRWFVKGIGAQQQVLSQAYSPESDSWSIVLDGMVTGWRSASACLNGRLYAAECMDGCRLRAYDEAVDAWSTCADSKQHRGSSQAAAIVALHGRLFVVRNDMSVSAVQVAAEAGKQRWQTLAGKAHTKSFVTGLLSNLAGRSRAKNNILHCQVLEV
;
A
#
# COMPACT_ATOMS: atom_id res chain seq x y z
N MET A 1 -4.19 -18.74 0.49
CA MET A 1 -5.14 -18.73 -0.66
C MET A 1 -4.35 -18.64 -1.97
N ARG A 2 -4.85 -19.10 -3.12
CA ARG A 2 -4.23 -18.83 -4.45
C ARG A 2 -5.14 -18.10 -5.44
N ARG A 3 -6.40 -17.90 -5.07
CA ARG A 3 -7.44 -17.37 -5.94
C ARG A 3 -7.20 -15.88 -6.20
N VAL A 4 -7.37 -15.47 -7.45
CA VAL A 4 -7.34 -14.08 -7.87
C VAL A 4 -8.67 -13.72 -8.52
N VAL A 5 -9.22 -12.58 -8.12
CA VAL A 5 -10.44 -12.00 -8.70
C VAL A 5 -10.19 -10.52 -8.98
N PHE A 6 -10.81 -10.00 -10.03
CA PHE A 6 -10.73 -8.59 -10.37
C PHE A 6 -12.12 -8.01 -10.60
N TYR A 7 -12.29 -6.73 -10.30
CA TYR A 7 -13.53 -6.01 -10.55
C TYR A 7 -13.39 -5.17 -11.81
N SER A 8 -14.33 -5.33 -12.75
CA SER A 8 -14.43 -4.49 -13.94
C SER A 8 -15.49 -3.43 -13.72
N ALA A 9 -15.07 -2.16 -13.66
CA ALA A 9 -15.97 -1.01 -13.55
C ALA A 9 -16.89 -0.89 -14.77
N ARG A 10 -16.39 -1.24 -15.97
CA ARG A 10 -17.18 -1.19 -17.22
C ARG A 10 -18.38 -2.12 -17.19
N SER A 11 -18.21 -3.34 -16.67
CA SER A 11 -19.29 -4.32 -16.58
C SER A 11 -19.99 -4.33 -15.22
N ASN A 12 -19.50 -3.55 -14.26
CA ASN A 12 -19.88 -3.57 -12.85
C ASN A 12 -19.95 -5.01 -12.27
N ARG A 13 -18.91 -5.81 -12.51
CA ARG A 13 -18.89 -7.24 -12.13
C ARG A 13 -17.51 -7.67 -11.67
N TRP A 14 -17.51 -8.64 -10.75
CA TRP A 14 -16.32 -9.40 -10.37
C TRP A 14 -16.10 -10.53 -11.36
N HIS A 15 -14.85 -10.70 -11.75
CA HIS A 15 -14.37 -11.71 -12.69
C HIS A 15 -13.26 -12.53 -12.05
N ARG A 16 -13.06 -13.75 -12.57
CA ARG A 16 -11.97 -14.61 -12.13
C ARG A 16 -10.73 -14.36 -12.99
N ALA A 17 -9.58 -14.22 -12.35
CA ALA A 17 -8.27 -14.20 -12.99
C ALA A 17 -7.55 -15.55 -12.79
N PRO A 18 -6.47 -15.82 -13.54
CA PRO A 18 -5.59 -16.95 -13.27
C PRO A 18 -5.16 -16.97 -11.80
N ASP A 19 -5.23 -18.15 -11.19
CA ASP A 19 -4.78 -18.37 -9.81
C ASP A 19 -3.25 -18.18 -9.72
N MET A 20 -2.76 -17.65 -8.59
CA MET A 20 -1.33 -17.63 -8.26
C MET A 20 -0.77 -19.05 -8.22
N LEU A 21 0.53 -19.19 -8.48
CA LEU A 21 1.26 -20.47 -8.47
C LEU A 21 1.39 -21.01 -7.05
N ARG A 22 1.74 -20.15 -6.07
CA ARG A 22 1.87 -20.53 -4.66
C ARG A 22 0.65 -20.06 -3.85
N ARG A 23 0.18 -20.93 -2.95
CA ARG A 23 -0.79 -20.50 -1.92
C ARG A 23 -0.07 -19.60 -0.92
N ARG A 24 -0.62 -18.41 -0.67
CA ARG A 24 -0.07 -17.42 0.26
C ARG A 24 -1.15 -16.69 1.05
N GLN A 25 -0.79 -16.14 2.20
CA GLN A 25 -1.51 -15.15 3.02
C GLN A 25 -0.48 -14.16 3.59
N PHE A 26 -0.90 -12.98 4.06
CA PHE A 26 0.02 -11.95 4.60
C PHE A 26 1.18 -11.60 3.65
N PHE A 27 0.93 -11.62 2.34
CA PHE A 27 1.91 -11.26 1.31
C PHE A 27 1.74 -9.80 0.91
N ASP A 28 2.78 -9.21 0.32
CA ASP A 28 2.70 -7.89 -0.29
C ASP A 28 2.48 -7.97 -1.79
N VAL A 29 1.99 -6.88 -2.36
CA VAL A 29 1.69 -6.72 -3.77
C VAL A 29 2.16 -5.36 -4.26
N CYS A 30 2.67 -5.29 -5.48
CA CYS A 30 2.90 -4.01 -6.14
C CYS A 30 2.66 -4.12 -7.65
N VAL A 31 2.52 -2.96 -8.29
CA VAL A 31 2.55 -2.86 -9.75
C VAL A 31 3.79 -2.11 -10.21
N MET A 32 4.53 -2.72 -11.14
CA MET A 32 5.70 -2.14 -11.81
C MET A 32 5.71 -2.57 -13.28
N GLY A 33 6.02 -1.67 -14.20
CA GLY A 33 6.12 -2.02 -15.63
C GLY A 33 4.86 -2.71 -16.19
N ASN A 34 3.67 -2.24 -15.80
CA ASN A 34 2.37 -2.82 -16.16
C ASN A 34 2.19 -4.31 -15.80
N ARG A 35 2.89 -4.78 -14.76
CA ARG A 35 2.77 -6.14 -14.22
C ARG A 35 2.54 -6.12 -12.72
N LEU A 36 1.77 -7.08 -12.24
CA LEU A 36 1.43 -7.23 -10.83
C LEU A 36 2.39 -8.22 -10.17
N TYR A 37 3.14 -7.80 -9.18
CA TYR A 37 4.08 -8.63 -8.43
C TYR A 37 3.49 -8.97 -7.06
N VAL A 38 3.73 -10.19 -6.58
CA VAL A 38 3.40 -10.61 -5.22
C VAL A 38 4.61 -11.28 -4.59
N ALA A 39 4.89 -11.02 -3.31
CA ALA A 39 6.06 -11.55 -2.64
C ALA A 39 5.81 -11.82 -1.15
N GLY A 40 6.53 -12.80 -0.63
CA GLY A 40 6.50 -13.18 0.78
C GLY A 40 5.16 -13.73 1.24
N GLY A 41 4.91 -13.56 2.53
CA GLY A 41 3.75 -14.08 3.24
C GLY A 41 3.97 -15.49 3.77
N GLU A 42 2.88 -16.16 4.09
CA GLU A 42 2.86 -17.50 4.67
C GLU A 42 2.09 -18.47 3.79
N GLY A 43 2.61 -19.68 3.64
CA GLY A 43 1.97 -20.80 2.96
C GLY A 43 1.76 -21.99 3.90
N GLY A 44 1.40 -23.15 3.34
CA GLY A 44 1.14 -24.37 4.12
C GLY A 44 2.38 -24.94 4.85
N GLY A 45 3.58 -24.45 4.55
CA GLY A 45 4.84 -24.87 5.18
C GLY A 45 5.56 -23.74 5.92
N GLY A 46 4.88 -22.64 6.26
CA GLY A 46 5.46 -21.47 6.94
C GLY A 46 5.75 -20.29 6.02
N GLY A 47 6.68 -19.42 6.44
CA GLY A 47 7.06 -18.21 5.72
C GLY A 47 7.60 -18.50 4.31
N LEU A 48 7.19 -17.70 3.33
CA LEU A 48 7.52 -17.87 1.92
C LEU A 48 8.66 -16.93 1.51
N ARG A 49 9.58 -17.46 0.68
CA ARG A 49 10.52 -16.66 -0.11
C ARG A 49 10.04 -16.41 -1.54
N SER A 50 9.02 -17.15 -1.99
CA SER A 50 8.56 -17.11 -3.38
C SER A 50 7.96 -15.75 -3.72
N ALA A 51 8.44 -15.16 -4.80
CA ALA A 51 7.81 -14.03 -5.47
C ALA A 51 7.30 -14.45 -6.85
N GLU A 52 6.19 -13.85 -7.29
CA GLU A 52 5.53 -14.16 -8.55
C GLU A 52 5.11 -12.88 -9.25
N VAL A 53 5.09 -12.91 -10.58
CA VAL A 53 4.62 -11.82 -11.42
C VAL A 53 3.46 -12.28 -12.30
N PHE A 54 2.42 -11.48 -12.38
CA PHE A 54 1.34 -11.62 -13.34
C PHE A 54 1.57 -10.67 -14.51
N ASP A 55 1.68 -11.25 -15.70
CA ASP A 55 1.74 -10.52 -16.96
C ASP A 55 0.33 -10.48 -17.57
N PRO A 56 -0.35 -9.31 -17.57
CA PRO A 56 -1.70 -9.21 -18.12
C PRO A 56 -1.75 -9.42 -19.63
N ALA A 57 -0.66 -9.15 -20.36
CA ALA A 57 -0.60 -9.39 -21.80
C ALA A 57 -0.57 -10.89 -22.14
N LYS A 58 0.02 -11.70 -21.26
CA LYS A 58 0.06 -13.16 -21.38
C LYS A 58 -1.01 -13.87 -20.56
N ASN A 59 -1.76 -13.12 -19.77
CA ASN A 59 -2.75 -13.61 -18.81
C ASN A 59 -2.23 -14.81 -17.99
N ARG A 60 -1.02 -14.69 -17.43
CA ARG A 60 -0.40 -15.78 -16.67
C ARG A 60 0.51 -15.29 -15.55
N TRP A 61 0.59 -16.10 -14.50
CA TRP A 61 1.60 -15.96 -13.46
C TRP A 61 2.90 -16.66 -13.85
N SER A 62 4.02 -16.15 -13.37
CA SER A 62 5.34 -16.78 -13.47
C SER A 62 6.12 -16.50 -12.19
N PHE A 63 7.00 -17.41 -11.80
CA PHE A 63 7.93 -17.13 -10.70
C PHE A 63 8.95 -16.09 -11.16
N VAL A 64 9.36 -15.25 -10.21
CA VAL A 64 10.55 -14.39 -10.30
C VAL A 64 11.54 -14.88 -9.24
N ALA A 65 12.72 -14.26 -9.15
CA ALA A 65 13.70 -14.63 -8.13
C ALA A 65 13.10 -14.66 -6.72
N GLU A 66 13.56 -15.64 -5.92
CA GLU A 66 13.17 -15.76 -4.53
C GLU A 66 13.77 -14.64 -3.68
N MET A 67 13.02 -14.19 -2.67
CA MET A 67 13.49 -13.31 -1.62
C MET A 67 14.67 -13.95 -0.88
N ALA A 68 15.60 -13.13 -0.38
CA ALA A 68 16.77 -13.60 0.36
C ALA A 68 16.39 -14.34 1.66
N ALA A 69 15.28 -13.93 2.29
CA ALA A 69 14.76 -14.55 3.50
C ALA A 69 13.23 -14.59 3.50
N PRO A 70 12.61 -15.62 4.09
CA PRO A 70 11.17 -15.70 4.21
C PRO A 70 10.67 -14.63 5.19
N MET A 71 9.64 -13.90 4.81
CA MET A 71 9.03 -12.89 5.69
C MET A 71 7.54 -12.70 5.38
N ALA A 72 6.79 -12.24 6.38
CA ALA A 72 5.45 -11.69 6.22
C ALA A 72 5.54 -10.16 6.09
N PRO A 73 5.38 -9.60 4.88
CA PRO A 73 5.40 -8.16 4.70
C PRO A 73 4.27 -7.43 5.43
N PHE A 74 4.56 -6.20 5.86
CA PHE A 74 3.56 -5.29 6.43
C PHE A 74 3.55 -3.92 5.74
N VAL A 75 4.56 -3.61 4.91
CA VAL A 75 4.58 -2.39 4.10
C VAL A 75 5.50 -2.56 2.89
N SER A 76 5.10 -2.01 1.75
CA SER A 76 5.93 -1.94 0.56
C SER A 76 5.84 -0.59 -0.17
N ALA A 77 6.86 -0.28 -0.97
CA ALA A 77 6.94 0.93 -1.79
C ALA A 77 7.67 0.61 -3.10
N VAL A 78 7.21 1.22 -4.20
CA VAL A 78 7.91 1.20 -5.48
C VAL A 78 8.58 2.54 -5.67
N HIS A 79 9.90 2.55 -5.87
CA HIS A 79 10.67 3.77 -6.04
C HIS A 79 11.90 3.49 -6.91
N GLY A 80 12.24 4.40 -7.83
CA GLY A 80 13.38 4.22 -8.75
C GLY A 80 13.35 2.90 -9.53
N GLY A 81 12.17 2.42 -9.94
CA GLY A 81 12.02 1.16 -10.67
C GLY A 81 12.21 -0.12 -9.82
N ARG A 82 12.46 0.01 -8.53
CA ARG A 82 12.67 -1.10 -7.59
C ARG A 82 11.49 -1.21 -6.62
N TRP A 83 11.23 -2.43 -6.15
CA TRP A 83 10.21 -2.68 -5.15
C TRP A 83 10.84 -2.99 -3.80
N PHE A 84 10.62 -2.10 -2.84
CA PHE A 84 11.09 -2.23 -1.47
C PHE A 84 9.99 -2.83 -0.61
N VAL A 85 10.34 -3.81 0.20
CA VAL A 85 9.40 -4.53 1.07
C VAL A 85 9.99 -4.63 2.46
N LYS A 86 9.17 -4.33 3.48
CA LYS A 86 9.48 -4.55 4.88
C LYS A 86 8.52 -5.55 5.49
N GLY A 87 9.07 -6.46 6.27
CA GLY A 87 8.32 -7.56 6.86
C GLY A 87 8.94 -8.11 8.13
N ILE A 88 8.22 -9.05 8.74
CA ILE A 88 8.70 -9.83 9.88
C ILE A 88 9.23 -11.17 9.38
N GLY A 89 10.50 -11.45 9.68
CA GLY A 89 11.15 -12.72 9.35
C GLY A 89 10.82 -13.83 10.35
N ALA A 90 11.34 -15.03 10.07
CA ALA A 90 11.07 -16.23 10.87
C ALA A 90 11.48 -16.12 12.36
N GLN A 91 12.50 -15.32 12.70
CA GLN A 91 12.97 -15.12 14.08
C GLN A 91 12.40 -13.83 14.69
N GLN A 92 11.25 -13.34 14.19
CA GLN A 92 10.59 -12.10 14.63
C GLN A 92 11.41 -10.81 14.43
N GLN A 93 12.47 -10.86 13.63
CA GLN A 93 13.26 -9.72 13.23
C GLN A 93 12.60 -8.94 12.08
N VAL A 94 12.74 -7.62 12.07
CA VAL A 94 12.33 -6.78 10.93
C VAL A 94 13.36 -6.95 9.82
N LEU A 95 12.89 -7.37 8.64
CA LEU A 95 13.69 -7.50 7.43
C LEU A 95 13.25 -6.47 6.40
N SER A 96 14.21 -6.00 5.61
CA SER A 96 13.97 -5.08 4.51
C SER A 96 14.70 -5.61 3.28
N GLN A 97 13.97 -5.74 2.18
CA GLN A 97 14.49 -6.31 0.92
C GLN A 97 13.99 -5.48 -0.25
N ALA A 98 14.79 -5.41 -1.31
CA ALA A 98 14.42 -4.71 -2.54
C ALA A 98 14.55 -5.65 -3.75
N TYR A 99 13.51 -5.69 -4.58
CA TYR A 99 13.50 -6.41 -5.84
C TYR A 99 13.82 -5.47 -7.00
N SER A 100 14.73 -5.90 -7.87
CA SER A 100 15.02 -5.25 -9.15
C SER A 100 14.48 -6.11 -10.30
N PRO A 101 13.49 -5.62 -11.07
CA PRO A 101 12.96 -6.37 -12.21
C PRO A 101 13.95 -6.46 -13.37
N GLU A 102 14.90 -5.53 -13.48
CA GLU A 102 15.91 -5.50 -14.55
C GLU A 102 16.90 -6.67 -14.43
N SER A 103 17.29 -7.01 -13.21
CA SER A 103 18.23 -8.09 -12.91
C SER A 103 17.55 -9.36 -12.39
N ASP A 104 16.22 -9.35 -12.27
CA ASP A 104 15.42 -10.37 -11.59
C ASP A 104 16.09 -10.85 -10.29
N SER A 105 16.32 -9.92 -9.35
CA SER A 105 17.05 -10.26 -8.12
C SER A 105 16.59 -9.45 -6.91
N TRP A 106 16.74 -10.06 -5.74
CA TRP A 106 16.48 -9.44 -4.44
C TRP A 106 17.80 -9.08 -3.74
N SER A 107 17.82 -7.91 -3.09
CA SER A 107 18.92 -7.47 -2.23
C SER A 107 18.40 -7.10 -0.84
N ILE A 108 19.15 -7.43 0.20
CA ILE A 108 18.91 -6.87 1.55
C ILE A 108 19.27 -5.39 1.51
N VAL A 109 18.41 -4.53 2.11
CA VAL A 109 18.65 -3.08 2.18
C VAL A 109 18.51 -2.65 3.62
N LEU A 110 19.52 -2.00 4.19
CA LEU A 110 19.54 -1.63 5.62
C LEU A 110 19.64 -0.12 5.84
N ASP A 111 19.89 0.62 4.77
CA ASP A 111 20.22 2.03 4.76
C ASP A 111 19.26 2.82 3.86
N GLY A 112 19.54 4.12 3.82
CA GLY A 112 18.86 5.11 3.02
C GLY A 112 17.36 5.21 3.14
N MET A 113 16.63 5.23 2.01
CA MET A 113 15.16 5.28 1.94
C MET A 113 14.45 4.37 2.96
N VAL A 114 15.00 3.17 3.19
CA VAL A 114 14.45 2.18 4.12
C VAL A 114 14.60 2.63 5.58
N THR A 115 15.60 3.44 5.89
CA THR A 115 15.82 4.03 7.21
C THR A 115 14.68 4.98 7.56
N GLY A 116 14.00 4.72 8.67
CA GLY A 116 12.89 5.56 9.13
C GLY A 116 11.54 5.38 8.38
N TRP A 117 11.49 4.59 7.31
CA TRP A 117 10.23 4.23 6.65
C TRP A 117 9.48 3.14 7.44
N ARG A 118 8.23 3.41 7.82
CA ARG A 118 7.43 2.54 8.72
C ARG A 118 5.95 2.45 8.37
N SER A 119 5.51 3.06 7.28
CA SER A 119 4.10 3.38 7.08
C SER A 119 3.73 3.44 5.60
N ALA A 120 2.41 3.49 5.34
CA ALA A 120 1.86 3.62 4.00
C ALA A 120 2.52 4.76 3.21
N SER A 121 2.86 4.46 1.97
CA SER A 121 3.62 5.34 1.10
C SER A 121 3.11 5.32 -0.33
N ALA A 122 3.33 6.41 -1.06
CA ALA A 122 3.04 6.53 -2.48
C ALA A 122 4.12 7.36 -3.18
N CYS A 123 4.36 7.06 -4.45
CA CYS A 123 5.17 7.90 -5.31
C CYS A 123 4.29 8.89 -6.06
N LEU A 124 4.71 10.14 -6.09
CA LEU A 124 4.09 11.21 -6.88
C LEU A 124 5.21 12.02 -7.53
N ASN A 125 5.17 12.19 -8.85
CA ASN A 125 6.19 12.91 -9.63
C ASN A 125 7.62 12.43 -9.35
N GLY A 126 7.82 11.10 -9.28
CA GLY A 126 9.12 10.49 -8.99
C GLY A 126 9.55 10.52 -7.52
N ARG A 127 8.90 11.33 -6.67
CA ARG A 127 9.25 11.45 -5.26
C ARG A 127 8.39 10.53 -4.39
N LEU A 128 9.01 9.86 -3.41
CA LEU A 128 8.33 9.00 -2.47
C LEU A 128 7.81 9.80 -1.26
N TYR A 129 6.55 9.56 -0.89
CA TYR A 129 5.89 10.16 0.25
C TYR A 129 5.39 9.08 1.20
N ALA A 130 5.46 9.32 2.51
CA ALA A 130 4.97 8.40 3.54
C ALA A 130 4.24 9.12 4.66
N ALA A 131 3.32 8.41 5.33
CA ALA A 131 2.62 8.94 6.50
C ALA A 131 3.57 8.98 7.69
N GLU A 132 3.75 10.14 8.33
CA GLU A 132 4.53 10.22 9.56
C GLU A 132 3.68 9.92 10.80
N CYS A 133 2.41 10.31 10.77
CA CYS A 133 1.47 10.06 11.86
C CYS A 133 0.52 8.91 11.54
N MET A 134 0.05 8.22 12.58
CA MET A 134 -0.89 7.10 12.48
C MET A 134 -2.13 7.44 11.67
N ASP A 135 -2.71 8.63 11.82
CA ASP A 135 -3.92 9.06 11.09
C ASP A 135 -3.61 9.77 9.75
N GLY A 136 -2.33 9.83 9.36
CA GLY A 136 -1.87 10.49 8.15
C GLY A 136 -2.08 12.01 8.14
N CYS A 137 -2.16 12.66 9.31
CA CYS A 137 -2.26 14.13 9.40
C CYS A 137 -0.95 14.85 9.05
N ARG A 138 0.18 14.13 9.06
CA ARG A 138 1.50 14.60 8.68
C ARG A 138 2.13 13.63 7.69
N LEU A 139 2.71 14.17 6.63
CA LEU A 139 3.39 13.45 5.56
C LEU A 139 4.86 13.89 5.49
N ARG A 140 5.72 12.93 5.15
CA ARG A 140 7.13 13.14 4.86
C ARG A 140 7.44 12.74 3.43
N ALA A 141 8.40 13.43 2.83
CA ALA A 141 8.94 13.12 1.52
C ALA A 141 10.37 12.62 1.68
N TYR A 142 10.72 11.62 0.88
CA TYR A 142 12.09 11.17 0.75
C TYR A 142 12.83 12.09 -0.23
N ASP A 143 14.07 12.44 0.12
CA ASP A 143 15.00 13.20 -0.70
C ASP A 143 16.18 12.30 -1.05
N GLU A 144 16.27 11.90 -2.32
CA GLU A 144 17.33 11.02 -2.82
C GLU A 144 18.71 11.67 -2.77
N ALA A 145 18.80 13.00 -2.91
CA ALA A 145 20.08 13.69 -3.01
C ALA A 145 20.86 13.69 -1.70
N VAL A 146 20.14 13.69 -0.58
CA VAL A 146 20.69 13.70 0.79
C VAL A 146 20.35 12.45 1.59
N ASP A 147 19.69 11.49 0.94
CA ASP A 147 19.27 10.21 1.52
C ASP A 147 18.50 10.36 2.85
N ALA A 148 17.53 11.29 2.86
CA ALA A 148 16.84 11.67 4.09
C ALA A 148 15.34 11.91 3.91
N TRP A 149 14.59 11.62 4.97
CA TRP A 149 13.17 11.95 5.08
C TRP A 149 12.98 13.32 5.71
N SER A 150 12.15 14.17 5.10
CA SER A 150 11.76 15.47 5.65
C SER A 150 10.25 15.66 5.64
N THR A 151 9.71 16.35 6.64
CA THR A 151 8.28 16.67 6.69
C THR A 151 7.91 17.60 5.53
N CYS A 152 6.95 17.18 4.71
CA CYS A 152 6.50 17.94 3.55
C CYS A 152 5.10 18.53 3.70
N ALA A 153 4.26 17.93 4.55
CA ALA A 153 2.92 18.43 4.83
C ALA A 153 2.51 18.11 6.27
N ASP A 154 1.89 19.06 6.96
CA ASP A 154 1.32 18.89 8.30
C ASP A 154 -0.01 19.63 8.37
N SER A 155 -1.09 18.92 8.63
CA SER A 155 -2.44 19.50 8.77
C SER A 155 -2.66 20.20 10.12
N LYS A 156 -1.70 20.08 11.06
CA LYS A 156 -1.67 20.63 12.42
C LYS A 156 -2.81 20.17 13.34
N GLN A 157 -3.75 19.40 12.82
CA GLN A 157 -4.91 18.86 13.53
C GLN A 157 -5.14 17.43 13.06
N HIS A 158 -5.40 16.51 13.99
CA HIS A 158 -5.80 15.15 13.64
C HIS A 158 -7.12 15.20 12.87
N ARG A 159 -7.12 14.67 11.63
CA ARG A 159 -8.27 14.78 10.70
C ARG A 159 -9.09 13.51 10.59
N GLY A 160 -8.67 12.43 11.24
CA GLY A 160 -9.40 11.17 11.29
C GLY A 160 -9.38 10.56 12.68
N SER A 161 -10.40 9.79 13.03
CA SER A 161 -10.39 8.99 14.27
C SER A 161 -9.80 7.59 14.04
N SER A 162 -9.08 7.39 12.93
CA SER A 162 -8.66 6.09 12.43
C SER A 162 -7.32 6.17 11.71
N GLN A 163 -6.60 5.06 11.71
CA GLN A 163 -5.28 4.95 11.08
C GLN A 163 -5.38 5.16 9.56
N ALA A 164 -4.42 5.90 9.00
CA ALA A 164 -4.16 5.96 7.57
C ALA A 164 -3.75 4.57 7.10
N ALA A 165 -4.60 3.99 6.29
CA ALA A 165 -4.40 2.67 5.73
C ALA A 165 -3.60 2.73 4.43
N ALA A 166 -3.74 3.83 3.69
CA ALA A 166 -3.00 4.05 2.46
C ALA A 166 -2.74 5.53 2.18
N ILE A 167 -1.66 5.79 1.45
CA ILE A 167 -1.47 7.01 0.69
C ILE A 167 -1.57 6.64 -0.78
N VAL A 168 -2.23 7.48 -1.56
CA VAL A 168 -2.46 7.25 -2.98
C VAL A 168 -2.10 8.51 -3.76
N ALA A 169 -1.34 8.38 -4.83
CA ALA A 169 -1.11 9.47 -5.78
C ALA A 169 -2.15 9.39 -6.90
N LEU A 170 -2.80 10.51 -7.20
CA LEU A 170 -3.76 10.61 -8.30
C LEU A 170 -3.86 12.06 -8.79
N HIS A 171 -3.73 12.29 -10.10
CA HIS A 171 -3.89 13.60 -10.73
C HIS A 171 -3.03 14.70 -10.07
N GLY A 172 -1.76 14.41 -9.76
CA GLY A 172 -0.85 15.40 -9.18
C GLY A 172 -1.08 15.69 -7.69
N ARG A 173 -1.90 14.90 -6.99
CA ARG A 173 -2.20 15.07 -5.55
C ARG A 173 -2.04 13.77 -4.79
N LEU A 174 -1.76 13.88 -3.50
CA LEU A 174 -1.80 12.74 -2.58
C LEU A 174 -3.16 12.64 -1.92
N PHE A 175 -3.61 11.43 -1.65
CA PHE A 175 -4.85 11.14 -0.95
C PHE A 175 -4.53 10.21 0.21
N VAL A 176 -4.89 10.64 1.42
CA VAL A 176 -4.81 9.82 2.61
C VAL A 176 -6.14 9.11 2.79
N VAL A 177 -6.11 7.79 2.68
CA VAL A 177 -7.28 6.92 2.88
C VAL A 177 -7.16 6.25 4.24
N ARG A 178 -8.19 6.40 5.07
CA ARG A 178 -8.22 5.86 6.43
C ARG A 178 -9.12 4.63 6.54
N ASN A 179 -8.93 3.83 7.57
CA ASN A 179 -9.76 2.65 7.85
C ASN A 179 -11.24 2.99 8.13
N ASP A 180 -11.57 4.24 8.46
CA ASP A 180 -12.96 4.70 8.59
C ASP A 180 -13.58 5.18 7.25
N MET A 181 -12.92 4.88 6.13
CA MET A 181 -13.28 5.28 4.76
C MET A 181 -13.23 6.80 4.50
N SER A 182 -12.74 7.60 5.45
CA SER A 182 -12.51 9.01 5.19
C SER A 182 -11.32 9.19 4.24
N VAL A 183 -11.45 10.17 3.34
CA VAL A 183 -10.42 10.50 2.35
C VAL A 183 -10.10 11.99 2.42
N SER A 184 -8.81 12.28 2.60
CA SER A 184 -8.28 13.64 2.58
C SER A 184 -7.32 13.80 1.41
N ALA A 185 -7.59 14.75 0.52
CA ALA A 185 -6.65 15.18 -0.50
C ALA A 185 -5.63 16.16 0.11
N VAL A 186 -4.38 15.99 -0.30
CA VAL A 186 -3.22 16.76 0.11
C VAL A 186 -2.53 17.24 -1.15
N GLN A 187 -2.53 18.56 -1.33
CA GLN A 187 -1.71 19.20 -2.34
C GLN A 187 -0.36 19.50 -1.72
N VAL A 188 0.64 18.68 -2.05
CA VAL A 188 2.02 18.90 -1.62
C VAL A 188 2.67 19.84 -2.61
N ALA A 189 2.85 21.10 -2.22
CA ALA A 189 3.55 22.08 -3.06
C ALA A 189 5.06 21.79 -3.08
N ALA A 190 5.73 22.13 -4.17
CA ALA A 190 7.19 22.08 -4.28
C ALA A 190 7.89 23.09 -3.35
N GLU A 191 7.19 24.18 -2.98
CA GLU A 191 7.70 25.22 -2.10
C GLU A 191 7.04 25.18 -0.72
N ALA A 192 7.87 25.29 0.33
CA ALA A 192 7.43 25.31 1.72
C ALA A 192 6.46 26.48 1.97
N GLY A 193 5.19 26.18 2.30
CA GLY A 193 4.24 27.18 2.81
C GLY A 193 2.83 27.16 2.22
N LYS A 194 2.61 26.61 1.01
CA LYS A 194 1.27 26.50 0.38
C LYS A 194 0.74 25.05 0.41
N GLN A 195 0.63 24.47 1.60
CA GLN A 195 0.01 23.15 1.77
C GLN A 195 -1.51 23.29 1.85
N ARG A 196 -2.25 22.60 0.98
CA ARG A 196 -3.73 22.62 1.00
C ARG A 196 -4.27 21.23 1.27
N TRP A 197 -4.91 21.08 2.42
CA TRP A 197 -5.60 19.87 2.83
C TRP A 197 -7.11 20.02 2.62
N GLN A 198 -7.70 19.13 1.82
CA GLN A 198 -9.13 19.13 1.52
C GLN A 198 -9.73 17.76 1.88
N THR A 199 -10.74 17.71 2.74
CA THR A 199 -11.49 16.48 2.99
C THR A 199 -12.49 16.28 1.85
N LEU A 200 -12.39 15.15 1.14
CA LEU A 200 -13.24 14.85 -0.01
C LEU A 200 -14.39 13.92 0.36
N ALA A 201 -14.17 13.02 1.30
CA ALA A 201 -15.21 12.14 1.84
C ALA A 201 -15.09 12.10 3.36
N GLY A 202 -16.15 12.53 4.06
CA GLY A 202 -16.31 12.34 5.50
C GLY A 202 -16.79 10.92 5.82
N LYS A 203 -16.84 10.57 7.12
CA LYS A 203 -17.34 9.28 7.62
C LYS A 203 -18.73 8.96 7.04
N ALA A 204 -18.78 8.18 5.96
CA ALA A 204 -19.99 7.78 5.22
C ALA A 204 -20.92 8.96 4.86
N HIS A 205 -21.03 9.28 3.56
CA HIS A 205 -22.11 10.10 3.03
C HIS A 205 -23.47 9.63 3.59
N THR A 206 -24.16 10.53 4.29
CA THR A 206 -25.55 10.46 4.77
C THR A 206 -25.98 9.12 5.36
N LYS A 207 -25.71 8.92 6.66
CA LYS A 207 -26.55 8.02 7.47
C LYS A 207 -27.96 8.60 7.50
N SER A 208 -28.90 7.98 6.79
CA SER A 208 -30.30 8.04 7.22
C SER A 208 -30.34 7.48 8.64
N PHE A 209 -30.90 8.24 9.58
CA PHE A 209 -31.08 7.83 10.98
C PHE A 209 -31.69 6.41 11.09
N VAL A 210 -32.51 6.03 10.11
CA VAL A 210 -33.21 4.75 10.04
C VAL A 210 -32.28 3.56 9.80
N THR A 211 -31.25 3.68 8.96
CA THR A 211 -30.36 2.53 8.65
C THR A 211 -29.38 2.22 9.78
N GLY A 212 -28.99 3.21 10.58
CA GLY A 212 -28.14 3.00 11.76
C GLY A 212 -28.86 2.30 12.91
N LEU A 213 -30.12 2.70 13.17
CA LEU A 213 -30.95 2.13 14.24
C LEU A 213 -31.23 0.65 13.98
N LEU A 214 -31.61 0.30 12.75
CA LEU A 214 -31.92 -1.09 12.36
C LEU A 214 -30.69 -2.00 12.39
N SER A 215 -29.50 -1.48 12.07
CA SER A 215 -28.26 -2.28 12.15
C SER A 215 -27.84 -2.61 13.59
N ASN A 216 -28.09 -1.70 14.54
CA ASN A 216 -27.79 -1.91 15.96
C ASN A 216 -28.82 -2.81 16.65
N LEU A 217 -30.11 -2.64 16.33
CA LEU A 217 -31.19 -3.53 16.81
C LEU A 217 -31.04 -4.97 16.30
N ALA A 218 -30.44 -5.16 15.11
CA ALA A 218 -30.21 -6.48 14.54
C ALA A 218 -28.96 -7.21 15.07
N GLY A 219 -28.26 -6.68 16.10
CA GLY A 219 -27.10 -7.34 16.71
C GLY A 219 -25.90 -7.55 15.77
N ARG A 220 -25.88 -6.91 14.59
CA ARG A 220 -24.79 -7.02 13.63
C ARG A 220 -23.67 -6.09 14.07
N SER A 221 -22.80 -6.56 14.97
CA SER A 221 -21.50 -5.92 15.14
C SER A 221 -20.79 -5.99 13.78
N ARG A 222 -20.65 -4.83 13.14
CA ARG A 222 -20.11 -4.76 11.78
C ARG A 222 -18.63 -5.13 11.89
N ALA A 223 -18.21 -6.18 11.19
CA ALA A 223 -16.81 -6.56 11.08
C ALA A 223 -15.98 -5.30 10.74
N LYS A 224 -14.91 -5.04 11.49
CA LYS A 224 -13.97 -3.96 11.19
C LYS A 224 -13.26 -4.33 9.89
N ASN A 225 -13.64 -3.70 8.79
CA ASN A 225 -12.96 -3.84 7.51
C ASN A 225 -11.71 -2.97 7.54
N ASN A 226 -10.54 -3.59 7.47
CA ASN A 226 -9.27 -2.88 7.34
C ASN A 226 -8.84 -2.91 5.88
N ILE A 227 -8.39 -1.76 5.36
CA ILE A 227 -7.74 -1.72 4.06
C ILE A 227 -6.33 -2.26 4.25
N LEU A 228 -5.99 -3.35 3.55
CA LEU A 228 -4.68 -4.01 3.67
C LEU A 228 -3.64 -3.42 2.73
N HIS A 229 -4.06 -2.98 1.54
CA HIS A 229 -3.19 -2.37 0.54
C HIS A 229 -4.04 -1.51 -0.41
N CYS A 230 -3.48 -0.40 -0.88
CA CYS A 230 -4.08 0.42 -1.92
C CYS A 230 -2.96 1.08 -2.72
N GLN A 231 -3.00 0.90 -4.04
CA GLN A 231 -2.11 1.54 -4.99
C GLN A 231 -2.97 2.02 -6.17
N VAL A 232 -2.63 3.19 -6.71
CA VAL A 232 -3.21 3.67 -7.97
C VAL A 232 -2.14 3.64 -9.05
N LEU A 233 -2.59 3.24 -10.24
CA LEU A 233 -1.80 3.35 -11.46
C LEU A 233 -2.03 4.76 -12.03
N GLU A 234 -0.99 5.57 -12.08
CA GLU A 234 -0.97 6.69 -13.03
C GLU A 234 -0.54 6.11 -14.38
N VAL A 235 -1.40 6.31 -15.40
CA VAL A 235 -1.17 5.93 -16.80
C VAL A 235 -0.66 7.13 -17.55
#